data_AF-A0A9C6WW74-F1
#
_entry.id   AF-A0A9C6WW74-F1
#
_cell.length_a   1.000
_cell.length_b   1.000
_cell.length_c   1.000
_cell.angle_alpha   90.00
_cell.angle_beta   90.00
_cell.angle_gamma   90.00
#
_symmetry.space_group_name_H-M   'P 1'
#
loop_
_entity.id
_entity.type
_entity.pdbx_description
1 polymer ?
#
loop_
_entity_poly.entity_id
_entity_poly.type
_entity_poly.pdbx_seq_one_letter_code
_entity_poly.pdbx_strand_id
1 'polypeptide(L)'
;MAEKSSSVEPPVNGQEADDDESNAITMVDVLKEETELEEDANAVLGGSDPLNCTYPQGYVKRQALYACITCIPAGSDQKRGGVCLACSYSCHENHDLVELYTKRNFRCDCGNSQFGSNKCNLEPVKEVNEKNKYNQNFKGVYCTCKRPYPDPEDTSDDEMIQCIICEDWYHGRHLGVNKAIPKDYGEMVCEQCMSKHSFLWNYAGLCLTKATSSDQEVEVDQDPSTFKQTSASDDVEPSTPTIPINGSAGVDFNTPGSSSQKSNIETPIHDGKECILMNFKPVEQLKGATFWPEGWRKQLCLCIKCLVNYSISI
;
A
#
# COMPACT_ATOMS: atom_id res chain seq x y z
N MET A 1 73.60 13.60 47.35
CA MET A 1 72.33 14.32 47.13
C MET A 1 71.26 13.24 46.93
N ALA A 2 70.19 13.10 47.72
CA ALA A 2 69.19 14.08 48.18
C ALA A 2 68.27 14.56 47.04
N GLU A 3 66.94 14.62 47.16
CA GLU A 3 65.95 14.19 48.19
C GLU A 3 64.51 14.26 47.57
N LYS A 4 63.38 13.75 48.10
CA LYS A 4 63.00 13.09 49.38
C LYS A 4 61.77 12.15 49.19
N SER A 5 61.32 11.54 50.29
CA SER A 5 60.05 10.85 50.63
C SER A 5 58.71 11.30 50.01
N SER A 6 57.76 10.36 49.85
CA SER A 6 56.62 10.19 50.80
C SER A 6 55.92 8.84 50.66
N SER A 7 55.26 8.38 51.73
CA SER A 7 54.45 7.14 51.81
C SER A 7 52.94 7.45 51.87
N VAL A 8 52.07 6.44 51.68
CA VAL A 8 50.84 6.11 52.45
C VAL A 8 50.17 4.87 51.82
N GLU A 9 49.39 4.10 52.60
CA GLU A 9 48.73 2.84 52.19
C GLU A 9 47.20 3.03 51.86
N PRO A 10 46.24 2.10 52.07
CA PRO A 10 45.12 1.83 51.12
C PRO A 10 43.76 2.31 51.71
N PRO A 11 42.52 1.77 51.44
CA PRO A 11 42.07 0.67 50.54
C PRO A 11 40.70 0.89 49.82
N VAL A 12 40.13 -0.19 49.22
CA VAL A 12 38.69 -0.37 48.87
C VAL A 12 38.18 0.53 47.70
N ASN A 13 37.20 0.19 46.85
CA ASN A 13 36.28 -0.96 46.75
C ASN A 13 36.34 -1.61 45.34
N GLY A 14 35.70 -2.77 45.13
CA GLY A 14 35.63 -3.43 43.83
C GLY A 14 34.35 -3.17 43.02
N GLN A 15 34.31 -3.74 41.81
CA GLN A 15 33.11 -4.13 41.08
C GLN A 15 33.34 -5.52 40.47
N GLU A 16 32.34 -6.38 40.54
CA GLU A 16 32.34 -7.70 39.90
C GLU A 16 31.82 -7.59 38.44
N ALA A 17 31.70 -8.71 37.75
CA ALA A 17 31.34 -8.76 36.33
C ALA A 17 29.88 -8.35 36.07
N ASP A 18 29.65 -7.66 34.94
CA ASP A 18 28.39 -7.61 34.17
C ASP A 18 28.64 -6.84 32.86
N ASP A 19 28.86 -7.52 31.72
CA ASP A 19 28.83 -6.87 30.38
C ASP A 19 28.75 -7.85 29.17
N ASP A 20 28.13 -9.05 29.31
CA ASP A 20 28.02 -10.03 28.19
C ASP A 20 26.68 -10.81 28.16
N GLU A 21 25.66 -10.38 28.94
CA GLU A 21 24.28 -10.94 28.88
C GLU A 21 23.33 -10.08 28.01
N SER A 22 23.82 -8.97 27.44
CA SER A 22 23.03 -8.01 26.65
C SER A 22 22.75 -8.44 25.20
N ASN A 23 23.32 -9.56 24.74
CA ASN A 23 23.16 -10.10 23.38
C ASN A 23 22.47 -11.49 23.35
N ALA A 24 21.68 -11.79 24.39
CA ALA A 24 20.93 -13.04 24.49
C ALA A 24 19.59 -12.98 23.70
N ILE A 25 19.63 -13.27 22.39
CA ILE A 25 18.42 -13.41 21.57
C ILE A 25 17.55 -14.54 22.15
N THR A 26 16.31 -14.24 22.55
CA THR A 26 15.42 -15.25 23.13
C THR A 26 14.63 -15.99 22.05
N MET A 27 14.23 -17.23 22.35
CA MET A 27 13.28 -18.00 21.52
C MET A 27 11.97 -17.23 21.22
N VAL A 28 11.56 -16.32 22.10
CA VAL A 28 10.34 -15.52 21.93
C VAL A 28 10.56 -14.39 20.94
N ASP A 29 11.78 -13.87 20.83
CA ASP A 29 12.12 -12.79 19.89
C ASP A 29 12.36 -13.34 18.48
N VAL A 30 12.99 -14.52 18.35
CA VAL A 30 13.08 -15.26 17.07
C VAL A 30 11.68 -15.53 16.50
N LEU A 31 10.73 -15.96 17.33
CA LEU A 31 9.34 -16.23 16.89
C LEU A 31 8.58 -14.95 16.48
N LYS A 32 8.91 -13.79 17.06
CA LYS A 32 8.36 -12.49 16.60
C LYS A 32 8.97 -12.12 15.25
N GLU A 33 10.28 -12.17 15.13
CA GLU A 33 11.01 -11.85 13.89
C GLU A 33 10.54 -12.73 12.73
N GLU A 34 10.38 -14.04 12.97
CA GLU A 34 9.79 -14.98 12.00
C GLU A 34 8.34 -14.59 11.62
N THR A 35 7.51 -14.19 12.59
CA THR A 35 6.13 -13.73 12.32
C THR A 35 6.09 -12.42 11.54
N GLU A 36 6.92 -11.44 11.91
CA GLU A 36 7.01 -10.13 11.25
C GLU A 36 7.50 -10.27 9.79
N LEU A 37 8.50 -11.13 9.56
CA LEU A 37 8.97 -11.50 8.22
C LEU A 37 7.90 -12.27 7.41
N GLU A 38 7.11 -13.14 8.03
CA GLU A 38 5.96 -13.79 7.37
C GLU A 38 4.88 -12.77 7.01
N GLU A 39 4.55 -11.80 7.87
CA GLU A 39 3.53 -10.78 7.58
C GLU A 39 3.96 -9.85 6.43
N ASP A 40 5.22 -9.40 6.40
CA ASP A 40 5.78 -8.60 5.30
C ASP A 40 5.82 -9.39 3.98
N ALA A 41 6.29 -10.64 4.01
CA ALA A 41 6.28 -11.52 2.83
C ALA A 41 4.85 -11.75 2.31
N ASN A 42 3.87 -11.90 3.21
CA ASN A 42 2.46 -12.01 2.85
C ASN A 42 1.89 -10.70 2.28
N ALA A 43 2.32 -9.53 2.75
CA ALA A 43 1.91 -8.22 2.22
C ALA A 43 2.41 -8.01 0.78
N VAL A 44 3.68 -8.33 0.51
CA VAL A 44 4.30 -8.18 -0.83
C VAL A 44 3.79 -9.25 -1.81
N LEU A 45 3.87 -10.53 -1.43
CA LEU A 45 3.57 -11.66 -2.32
C LEU A 45 2.09 -12.09 -2.30
N GLY A 46 1.28 -11.56 -1.38
CA GLY A 46 -0.16 -11.81 -1.30
C GLY A 46 -0.53 -13.25 -0.93
N GLY A 47 0.27 -13.91 -0.08
CA GLY A 47 0.08 -15.31 0.31
C GLY A 47 0.32 -16.31 -0.82
N SER A 48 1.32 -16.06 -1.67
CA SER A 48 1.64 -16.94 -2.80
C SER A 48 2.45 -18.16 -2.38
N ASP A 49 1.98 -19.34 -2.76
CA ASP A 49 2.67 -20.62 -2.52
C ASP A 49 3.95 -20.72 -3.39
N PRO A 50 5.13 -20.98 -2.81
CA PRO A 50 6.40 -21.13 -3.54
C PRO A 50 6.66 -22.56 -4.04
N LEU A 51 5.83 -23.54 -3.68
CA LEU A 51 5.98 -24.97 -4.03
C LEU A 51 4.89 -25.45 -5.01
N ASN A 52 3.64 -25.00 -4.84
CA ASN A 52 2.50 -25.48 -5.62
C ASN A 52 2.05 -24.47 -6.68
N CYS A 53 1.84 -24.95 -7.91
CA CYS A 53 1.30 -24.10 -8.98
C CYS A 53 -0.16 -23.69 -8.67
N THR A 54 -0.50 -22.42 -8.88
CA THR A 54 -1.86 -21.91 -8.63
C THR A 54 -2.89 -22.28 -9.73
N TYR A 55 -2.48 -22.91 -10.84
CA TYR A 55 -3.39 -23.26 -11.94
C TYR A 55 -4.57 -24.17 -11.54
N PRO A 56 -4.40 -25.22 -10.71
CA PRO A 56 -5.53 -26.04 -10.24
C PRO A 56 -6.50 -25.27 -9.32
N GLN A 57 -6.01 -24.23 -8.62
CA GLN A 57 -6.82 -23.35 -7.77
C GLN A 57 -7.74 -22.42 -8.58
N GLY A 58 -7.57 -22.35 -9.90
CA GLY A 58 -8.41 -21.53 -10.79
C GLY A 58 -7.94 -20.07 -10.83
N TYR A 59 -8.90 -19.14 -10.81
CA TYR A 59 -8.64 -17.70 -10.80
C TYR A 59 -8.60 -17.21 -9.36
N VAL A 60 -7.41 -17.16 -8.77
CA VAL A 60 -7.22 -16.82 -7.35
C VAL A 60 -7.45 -15.31 -7.10
N LYS A 61 -7.93 -14.96 -5.90
CA LYS A 61 -8.32 -13.58 -5.56
C LYS A 61 -7.16 -12.60 -5.66
N ARG A 62 -5.96 -13.00 -5.22
CA ARG A 62 -4.69 -12.27 -5.32
C ARG A 62 -3.55 -13.29 -5.38
N GLN A 63 -2.51 -13.03 -6.17
CA GLN A 63 -1.23 -13.75 -6.14
C GLN A 63 -0.13 -12.89 -6.76
N ALA A 64 1.13 -13.12 -6.38
CA ALA A 64 2.31 -12.60 -7.06
C ALA A 64 2.45 -13.25 -8.45
N LEU A 65 2.80 -12.44 -9.45
CA LEU A 65 3.00 -12.90 -10.82
C LEU A 65 4.31 -12.38 -11.42
N TYR A 66 4.85 -13.18 -12.32
CA TYR A 66 6.04 -12.90 -13.09
C TYR A 66 5.74 -13.06 -14.59
N ALA A 67 6.26 -12.17 -15.44
CA ALA A 67 6.22 -12.33 -16.90
C ALA A 67 7.60 -12.76 -17.40
N CYS A 68 7.67 -13.96 -17.98
CA CYS A 68 8.91 -14.46 -18.56
C CYS A 68 9.16 -13.85 -19.95
N ILE A 69 10.18 -12.99 -20.07
CA ILE A 69 10.52 -12.36 -21.34
C ILE A 69 11.41 -13.26 -22.21
N THR A 70 12.13 -14.23 -21.64
CA THR A 70 12.88 -15.25 -22.40
C THR A 70 11.97 -16.22 -23.15
N CYS A 71 10.88 -16.68 -22.51
CA CYS A 71 9.96 -17.64 -23.16
C CYS A 71 9.00 -17.00 -24.17
N ILE A 72 8.66 -15.71 -23.99
CA ILE A 72 7.77 -14.97 -24.91
C ILE A 72 8.48 -13.66 -25.29
N PRO A 73 9.46 -13.72 -26.22
CA PRO A 73 10.32 -12.60 -26.57
C PRO A 73 9.57 -11.47 -27.28
N ALA A 74 10.19 -10.28 -27.29
CA ALA A 74 9.63 -9.10 -27.95
C ALA A 74 9.52 -9.32 -29.46
N GLY A 75 8.41 -8.88 -30.06
CA GLY A 75 8.14 -9.09 -31.48
C GLY A 75 7.41 -10.40 -31.82
N SER A 76 7.10 -11.25 -30.83
CA SER A 76 6.12 -12.33 -31.01
C SER A 76 4.68 -11.77 -31.03
N ASP A 77 3.81 -12.34 -31.87
CA ASP A 77 2.37 -12.03 -31.90
C ASP A 77 1.61 -12.58 -30.67
N GLN A 78 2.29 -13.38 -29.84
CA GLN A 78 1.72 -13.99 -28.65
C GLN A 78 1.62 -12.98 -27.49
N LYS A 79 0.53 -13.07 -26.73
CA LYS A 79 0.41 -12.34 -25.46
C LYS A 79 1.39 -12.93 -24.45
N ARG A 80 2.11 -12.07 -23.73
CA ARG A 80 3.00 -12.49 -22.64
C ARG A 80 2.16 -12.99 -21.46
N GLY A 81 2.24 -14.30 -21.20
CA GLY A 81 1.57 -14.97 -20.10
C GLY A 81 2.16 -14.60 -18.73
N GLY A 82 1.37 -14.78 -17.67
CA GLY A 82 1.81 -14.61 -16.29
C GLY A 82 2.03 -15.95 -15.59
N VAL A 83 3.15 -16.10 -14.88
CA VAL A 83 3.48 -17.30 -14.08
C VAL A 83 3.43 -16.98 -12.59
N CYS A 84 3.00 -17.94 -11.77
CA CYS A 84 2.95 -17.81 -10.30
C CYS A 84 4.30 -18.10 -9.65
N LEU A 85 4.45 -17.76 -8.36
CA LEU A 85 5.69 -17.92 -7.58
C LEU A 85 6.32 -19.32 -7.66
N ALA A 86 5.55 -20.39 -7.42
CA ALA A 86 6.07 -21.76 -7.59
C ALA A 86 6.59 -22.06 -9.02
N CYS A 87 6.04 -21.39 -10.04
CA CYS A 87 6.51 -21.54 -11.42
C CYS A 87 7.73 -20.67 -11.73
N SER A 88 7.90 -19.49 -11.11
CA SER A 88 9.15 -18.72 -11.27
C SER A 88 10.34 -19.54 -10.78
N TYR A 89 10.21 -20.22 -9.64
CA TYR A 89 11.24 -21.12 -9.12
C TYR A 89 11.31 -22.44 -9.93
N SER A 90 10.29 -23.29 -9.91
CA SER A 90 10.42 -24.66 -10.45
C SER A 90 10.39 -24.79 -11.99
N CYS A 91 10.18 -23.70 -12.74
CA CYS A 91 10.10 -23.72 -14.21
C CYS A 91 10.86 -22.57 -14.90
N HIS A 92 11.27 -21.51 -14.18
CA HIS A 92 11.87 -20.31 -14.78
C HIS A 92 13.11 -19.77 -14.02
N GLU A 93 13.73 -20.57 -13.15
CA GLU A 93 14.94 -20.21 -12.38
C GLU A 93 16.05 -19.55 -13.21
N ASN A 94 16.24 -20.01 -14.45
CA ASN A 94 17.27 -19.56 -15.39
C ASN A 94 16.68 -18.75 -16.57
N HIS A 95 15.58 -18.03 -16.34
CA HIS A 95 14.94 -17.15 -17.32
C HIS A 95 14.83 -15.71 -16.79
N ASP A 96 14.85 -14.75 -17.71
CA ASP A 96 14.59 -13.34 -17.42
C ASP A 96 13.11 -13.15 -17.08
N LEU A 97 12.85 -12.85 -15.81
CA LEU A 97 11.52 -12.62 -15.25
C LEU A 97 11.32 -11.15 -14.92
N VAL A 98 10.23 -10.57 -15.41
CA VAL A 98 9.72 -9.27 -14.96
C VAL A 98 8.73 -9.52 -13.83
N GLU A 99 9.03 -9.02 -12.63
CA GLU A 99 8.07 -9.04 -11.52
C GLU A 99 6.91 -8.07 -11.78
N LEU A 100 5.69 -8.56 -11.55
CA LEU A 100 4.45 -7.80 -11.74
C LEU A 100 3.82 -7.43 -10.38
N TYR A 101 4.43 -7.87 -9.28
CA TYR A 101 3.86 -7.92 -7.93
C TYR A 101 2.51 -8.66 -7.92
N THR A 102 1.66 -8.35 -6.94
CA THR A 102 0.37 -9.00 -6.82
C THR A 102 -0.68 -8.48 -7.82
N LYS A 103 -1.36 -9.42 -8.48
CA LYS A 103 -2.50 -9.20 -9.40
C LYS A 103 -3.73 -10.00 -8.94
N ARG A 104 -4.93 -9.62 -9.37
CA ARG A 104 -6.20 -10.22 -8.89
C ARG A 104 -6.96 -10.99 -9.97
N ASN A 105 -7.67 -12.04 -9.56
CA ASN A 105 -8.49 -12.90 -10.44
C ASN A 105 -7.71 -13.43 -11.66
N PHE A 106 -6.47 -13.86 -11.44
CA PHE A 106 -5.56 -14.34 -12.47
C PHE A 106 -5.23 -15.81 -12.25
N ARG A 107 -4.98 -16.56 -13.34
CA ARG A 107 -4.64 -17.99 -13.34
C ARG A 107 -3.30 -18.23 -14.05
N CYS A 108 -2.39 -18.99 -13.44
CA CYS A 108 -1.03 -19.20 -13.96
C CYS A 108 -1.01 -19.79 -15.38
N ASP A 109 -0.33 -19.11 -16.32
CA ASP A 109 -0.22 -19.51 -17.73
C ASP A 109 0.96 -20.46 -18.01
N CYS A 110 1.92 -20.61 -17.09
CA CYS A 110 3.17 -21.37 -17.30
C CYS A 110 2.92 -22.73 -17.96
N GLY A 111 3.41 -22.95 -19.18
CA GLY A 111 3.28 -24.23 -19.89
C GLY A 111 1.93 -24.49 -20.60
N ASN A 112 1.02 -23.51 -20.66
CA ASN A 112 -0.06 -23.52 -21.65
C ASN A 112 0.46 -23.17 -23.06
N SER A 113 -0.39 -23.25 -24.08
CA SER A 113 0.02 -23.09 -25.49
C SER A 113 0.61 -21.72 -25.87
N GLN A 114 0.55 -20.72 -24.99
CA GLN A 114 1.26 -19.45 -25.16
C GLN A 114 2.79 -19.59 -24.94
N PHE A 115 3.24 -20.65 -24.26
CA PHE A 115 4.65 -20.96 -24.00
C PHE A 115 5.25 -21.94 -25.04
N GLY A 116 4.59 -22.08 -26.20
CA GLY A 116 5.04 -22.94 -27.30
C GLY A 116 5.02 -24.43 -26.91
N SER A 117 6.17 -25.09 -27.04
CA SER A 117 6.34 -26.51 -26.68
C SER A 117 6.63 -26.75 -25.20
N ASN A 118 6.93 -25.71 -24.42
CA ASN A 118 7.36 -25.85 -23.03
C ASN A 118 6.19 -26.27 -22.12
N LYS A 119 6.48 -27.10 -21.12
CA LYS A 119 5.51 -27.58 -20.12
C LYS A 119 5.92 -27.17 -18.72
N CYS A 120 4.93 -27.06 -17.84
CA CYS A 120 5.15 -26.73 -16.43
C CYS A 120 5.39 -28.01 -15.64
N ASN A 121 6.51 -28.07 -14.93
CA ASN A 121 6.95 -29.23 -14.14
C ASN A 121 5.96 -29.57 -13.02
N LEU A 122 5.26 -28.56 -12.48
CA LEU A 122 4.30 -28.68 -11.39
C LEU A 122 2.86 -29.02 -11.83
N GLU A 123 2.53 -28.79 -13.11
CA GLU A 123 1.18 -28.98 -13.65
C GLU A 123 1.26 -29.04 -15.20
N PRO A 124 1.44 -30.24 -15.78
CA PRO A 124 1.69 -30.38 -17.22
C PRO A 124 0.48 -30.08 -18.14
N VAL A 125 -0.76 -30.11 -17.62
CA VAL A 125 -1.98 -30.08 -18.46
C VAL A 125 -2.75 -28.77 -18.25
N LYS A 126 -2.46 -27.78 -19.11
CA LYS A 126 -3.06 -26.45 -19.05
C LYS A 126 -3.70 -25.98 -20.36
N GLU A 127 -4.85 -25.34 -20.20
CA GLU A 127 -5.60 -24.65 -21.24
C GLU A 127 -5.22 -23.16 -21.28
N VAL A 128 -5.77 -22.42 -22.26
CA VAL A 128 -5.58 -20.96 -22.37
C VAL A 128 -6.54 -20.25 -21.41
N ASN A 129 -6.01 -19.35 -20.58
CA ASN A 129 -6.78 -18.67 -19.55
C ASN A 129 -7.48 -17.40 -20.12
N GLU A 130 -8.59 -17.58 -20.84
CA GLU A 130 -9.30 -16.50 -21.55
C GLU A 130 -9.69 -15.29 -20.68
N LYS A 131 -9.84 -15.47 -19.37
CA LYS A 131 -10.26 -14.40 -18.43
C LYS A 131 -9.10 -13.62 -17.82
N ASN A 132 -7.85 -14.00 -18.08
CA ASN A 132 -6.68 -13.28 -17.58
C ASN A 132 -6.63 -11.85 -18.20
N LYS A 133 -6.56 -10.82 -17.35
CA LYS A 133 -6.39 -9.43 -17.76
C LYS A 133 -4.90 -9.11 -17.87
N TYR A 134 -4.42 -8.84 -19.10
CA TYR A 134 -3.03 -8.47 -19.38
C TYR A 134 -2.91 -6.97 -19.62
N ASN A 135 -2.04 -6.29 -18.86
CA ASN A 135 -1.69 -4.88 -19.06
C ASN A 135 -0.26 -4.75 -19.63
N GLN A 136 0.30 -3.54 -19.65
CA GLN A 136 1.64 -3.30 -20.19
C GLN A 136 2.79 -3.85 -19.33
N ASN A 137 2.60 -4.10 -18.02
CA ASN A 137 3.67 -4.54 -17.13
C ASN A 137 4.20 -5.92 -17.53
N PHE A 138 3.35 -6.77 -18.10
CA PHE A 138 3.73 -8.04 -18.72
C PHE A 138 4.76 -7.89 -19.85
N LYS A 139 5.02 -6.67 -20.33
CA LYS A 139 6.07 -6.37 -21.32
C LYS A 139 7.36 -5.78 -20.72
N GLY A 140 7.44 -5.59 -19.40
CA GLY A 140 8.55 -4.89 -18.75
C GLY A 140 8.52 -3.37 -18.93
N VAL A 141 7.33 -2.77 -19.13
CA VAL A 141 7.16 -1.31 -19.19
C VAL A 141 5.96 -0.85 -18.37
N TYR A 142 6.08 0.36 -17.81
CA TYR A 142 5.18 0.87 -16.78
C TYR A 142 4.76 2.33 -17.07
N CYS A 143 3.78 2.83 -16.32
CA CYS A 143 3.32 4.22 -16.30
C CYS A 143 2.83 4.76 -17.67
N THR A 144 2.51 6.05 -17.76
CA THR A 144 2.21 6.73 -19.03
C THR A 144 3.45 6.89 -19.91
N CYS A 145 4.64 7.00 -19.30
CA CYS A 145 5.92 7.20 -19.99
C CYS A 145 6.47 5.97 -20.75
N LYS A 146 5.96 4.76 -20.50
CA LYS A 146 6.35 3.50 -21.20
C LYS A 146 7.80 3.09 -21.00
N ARG A 147 8.40 3.52 -19.88
CA ARG A 147 9.77 3.23 -19.50
C ARG A 147 9.84 1.92 -18.68
N PRO A 148 11.00 1.22 -18.66
CA PRO A 148 11.17 -0.02 -17.91
C PRO A 148 11.29 0.24 -16.40
N TYR A 149 11.44 -0.83 -15.60
CA TYR A 149 11.80 -0.73 -14.19
C TYR A 149 12.68 -1.92 -13.78
N PRO A 150 13.83 -1.72 -13.11
CA PRO A 150 14.51 -0.44 -12.92
C PRO A 150 14.89 0.22 -14.26
N ASP A 151 14.97 1.55 -14.28
CA ASP A 151 15.32 2.30 -15.49
C ASP A 151 16.75 2.90 -15.38
N PRO A 152 17.70 2.48 -16.23
CA PRO A 152 19.08 2.96 -16.13
C PRO A 152 19.29 4.41 -16.60
N GLU A 153 18.30 5.06 -17.22
CA GLU A 153 18.37 6.49 -17.58
C GLU A 153 17.61 7.38 -16.59
N ASP A 154 16.80 6.83 -15.69
CA ASP A 154 15.99 7.60 -14.75
C ASP A 154 16.78 7.89 -13.46
N THR A 155 17.22 9.14 -13.31
CA THR A 155 17.95 9.59 -12.11
C THR A 155 17.01 10.19 -11.05
N SER A 156 15.69 9.98 -11.16
CA SER A 156 14.72 10.49 -10.17
C SER A 156 14.25 9.39 -9.22
N ASP A 157 14.41 9.66 -7.92
CA ASP A 157 13.91 8.84 -6.82
C ASP A 157 12.42 9.17 -6.60
N ASP A 158 11.53 8.35 -7.17
CA ASP A 158 10.08 8.58 -7.24
C ASP A 158 9.33 7.23 -7.13
N GLU A 159 8.69 7.02 -5.98
CA GLU A 159 7.98 5.78 -5.66
C GLU A 159 6.86 5.47 -6.68
N MET A 160 6.90 4.27 -7.27
CA MET A 160 5.84 3.84 -8.18
C MET A 160 4.60 3.41 -7.40
N ILE A 161 3.43 3.95 -7.76
CA ILE A 161 2.15 3.65 -7.11
C ILE A 161 1.27 2.81 -8.04
N GLN A 162 0.75 1.67 -7.55
CA GLN A 162 -0.16 0.81 -8.31
C GLN A 162 -1.58 1.39 -8.35
N CYS A 163 -2.18 1.51 -9.53
CA CYS A 163 -3.60 1.83 -9.67
C CYS A 163 -4.46 0.60 -9.33
N ILE A 164 -5.35 0.74 -8.34
CA ILE A 164 -6.20 -0.35 -7.82
C ILE A 164 -7.27 -0.88 -8.79
N ILE A 165 -7.38 -0.34 -10.02
CA ILE A 165 -8.35 -0.79 -11.03
C ILE A 165 -7.67 -1.45 -12.24
N CYS A 166 -6.69 -0.79 -12.87
CA CYS A 166 -5.95 -1.37 -14.01
C CYS A 166 -4.71 -2.19 -13.60
N GLU A 167 -4.38 -2.21 -12.30
CA GLU A 167 -3.22 -2.88 -11.69
C GLU A 167 -1.87 -2.44 -12.29
N ASP A 168 -1.86 -1.33 -13.03
CA ASP A 168 -0.69 -0.72 -13.66
C ASP A 168 0.00 0.24 -12.69
N TRP A 169 1.32 0.38 -12.80
CA TRP A 169 2.16 1.16 -11.89
C TRP A 169 2.51 2.51 -12.50
N TYR A 170 2.50 3.57 -11.69
CA TYR A 170 2.72 4.93 -12.13
C TYR A 170 3.69 5.66 -11.19
N HIS A 171 4.72 6.28 -11.77
CA HIS A 171 5.55 7.28 -11.09
C HIS A 171 4.68 8.41 -10.53
N GLY A 172 4.94 8.89 -9.31
CA GLY A 172 4.17 9.94 -8.68
C GLY A 172 4.09 11.21 -9.52
N ARG A 173 5.21 11.63 -10.14
CA ARG A 173 5.28 12.80 -11.03
C ARG A 173 4.43 12.70 -12.31
N HIS A 174 4.02 11.49 -12.69
CA HIS A 174 3.21 11.23 -13.88
C HIS A 174 1.71 11.00 -13.59
N LEU A 175 1.28 11.15 -12.33
CA LEU A 175 -0.13 11.03 -11.94
C LEU A 175 -0.99 12.27 -12.26
N GLY A 176 -0.40 13.36 -12.77
CA GLY A 176 -1.13 14.58 -13.13
C GLY A 176 -1.69 15.37 -11.95
N VAL A 177 -1.10 15.20 -10.76
CA VAL A 177 -1.58 15.77 -9.50
C VAL A 177 -0.90 17.12 -9.21
N ASN A 178 -1.71 18.18 -9.08
CA ASN A 178 -1.22 19.56 -8.85
C ASN A 178 -0.79 19.84 -7.39
N LYS A 179 -0.91 18.84 -6.51
CA LYS A 179 -0.50 18.88 -5.10
C LYS A 179 0.37 17.66 -4.82
N ALA A 180 1.17 17.73 -3.76
CA ALA A 180 1.87 16.56 -3.22
C ALA A 180 0.88 15.41 -2.94
N ILE A 181 1.37 14.18 -3.12
CA ILE A 181 0.59 12.97 -2.86
C ILE A 181 0.29 12.89 -1.35
N PRO A 182 -0.97 12.66 -0.93
CA PRO A 182 -1.31 12.47 0.48
C PRO A 182 -0.51 11.30 1.07
N LYS A 183 -0.05 11.42 2.32
CA LYS A 183 0.63 10.31 3.01
C LYS A 183 -0.34 9.33 3.69
N ASP A 184 -1.59 9.74 3.87
CA ASP A 184 -2.66 9.05 4.59
C ASP A 184 -3.66 8.33 3.66
N TYR A 185 -3.25 8.01 2.44
CA TYR A 185 -4.08 7.27 1.47
C TYR A 185 -3.94 5.75 1.62
N GLY A 186 -5.05 5.03 1.40
CA GLY A 186 -5.04 3.58 1.29
C GLY A 186 -4.98 3.09 -0.16
N GLU A 187 -5.55 3.83 -1.12
CA GLU A 187 -5.68 3.38 -2.51
C GLU A 187 -5.60 4.52 -3.54
N MET A 188 -5.06 4.24 -4.74
CA MET A 188 -4.95 5.18 -5.86
C MET A 188 -5.72 4.68 -7.10
N VAL A 189 -6.47 5.57 -7.75
CA VAL A 189 -7.09 5.34 -9.07
C VAL A 189 -6.55 6.36 -10.08
N CYS A 190 -5.92 5.88 -11.16
CA CYS A 190 -5.37 6.76 -12.19
C CYS A 190 -6.48 7.46 -13.00
N GLU A 191 -6.13 8.59 -13.62
CA GLU A 191 -7.02 9.42 -14.44
C GLU A 191 -7.79 8.61 -15.49
N GLN A 192 -7.12 7.66 -16.16
CA GLN A 192 -7.73 6.85 -17.22
C GLN A 192 -8.80 5.88 -16.66
N CYS A 193 -8.59 5.37 -15.44
CA CYS A 193 -9.59 4.56 -14.75
C CYS A 193 -10.74 5.43 -14.21
N MET A 194 -10.47 6.61 -13.65
CA MET A 194 -11.53 7.54 -13.25
C MET A 194 -12.39 7.97 -14.44
N SER A 195 -11.78 8.22 -15.60
CA SER A 195 -12.48 8.57 -16.85
C SER A 195 -13.31 7.40 -17.39
N LYS A 196 -12.77 6.17 -17.38
CA LYS A 196 -13.44 4.97 -17.88
C LYS A 196 -14.59 4.51 -16.99
N HIS A 197 -14.44 4.62 -15.67
CA HIS A 197 -15.38 4.08 -14.69
C HIS A 197 -16.16 5.23 -14.03
N SER A 198 -17.03 5.85 -14.82
CA SER A 198 -17.75 7.08 -14.47
C SER A 198 -18.48 7.05 -13.12
N PHE A 199 -18.86 5.85 -12.64
CA PHE A 199 -19.48 5.68 -11.34
C PHE A 199 -18.61 6.14 -10.15
N LEU A 200 -17.28 6.15 -10.31
CA LEU A 200 -16.33 6.60 -9.28
C LEU A 200 -16.46 8.10 -8.97
N TRP A 201 -16.88 8.92 -9.94
CA TRP A 201 -17.11 10.36 -9.72
C TRP A 201 -18.26 10.65 -8.75
N ASN A 202 -19.21 9.73 -8.59
CA ASN A 202 -20.22 9.83 -7.53
C ASN A 202 -19.60 9.69 -6.14
N TYR A 203 -18.43 9.07 -6.01
CA TYR A 203 -17.74 8.88 -4.73
C TYR A 203 -16.53 9.81 -4.55
N ALA A 204 -16.22 10.67 -5.53
CA ALA A 204 -15.02 11.51 -5.52
C ALA A 204 -14.96 12.53 -4.36
N GLY A 205 -16.09 12.81 -3.70
CA GLY A 205 -16.13 13.58 -2.45
C GLY A 205 -15.48 12.87 -1.25
N LEU A 206 -15.12 11.59 -1.38
CA LEU A 206 -14.35 10.81 -0.41
C LEU A 206 -12.83 10.85 -0.66
N CYS A 207 -12.37 11.47 -1.76
CA CYS A 207 -10.95 11.52 -2.09
C CYS A 207 -10.17 12.47 -1.17
N LEU A 208 -8.92 12.12 -0.88
CA LEU A 208 -8.01 12.93 -0.08
C LEU A 208 -7.47 14.11 -0.92
N THR A 209 -7.99 15.31 -0.65
CA THR A 209 -7.70 16.54 -1.41
C THR A 209 -7.01 17.63 -0.58
N LYS A 210 -6.45 17.27 0.58
CA LYS A 210 -5.96 18.19 1.62
C LYS A 210 -5.03 19.29 1.06
N ALA A 211 -5.54 20.50 1.10
CA ALA A 211 -4.78 21.65 1.60
C ALA A 211 -5.66 22.34 2.65
N THR A 212 -5.88 21.63 3.75
CA THR A 212 -6.50 22.14 4.98
C THR A 212 -5.66 21.62 6.12
N SER A 213 -4.61 22.37 6.44
CA SER A 213 -4.15 22.46 7.83
C SER A 213 -5.36 22.86 8.69
N SER A 214 -5.50 22.24 9.87
CA SER A 214 -6.58 22.54 10.80
C SER A 214 -6.26 23.81 11.62
N ASP A 215 -6.04 24.92 10.91
CA ASP A 215 -5.79 26.26 11.45
C ASP A 215 -6.33 27.30 10.45
N GLN A 216 -7.66 27.43 10.38
CA GLN A 216 -8.29 28.73 10.11
C GLN A 216 -9.76 28.73 10.56
N GLU A 217 -10.16 29.86 11.14
CA GLU A 217 -11.50 30.08 11.68
C GLU A 217 -12.49 30.42 10.55
N VAL A 218 -13.78 30.21 10.79
CA VAL A 218 -14.82 30.60 9.82
C VAL A 218 -15.12 32.09 9.93
N GLU A 219 -14.48 32.89 9.07
CA GLU A 219 -14.86 34.29 8.89
C GLU A 219 -16.31 34.40 8.39
N VAL A 220 -17.11 35.19 9.12
CA VAL A 220 -18.46 35.59 8.72
C VAL A 220 -18.49 37.12 8.74
N ASP A 221 -18.59 37.73 7.56
CA ASP A 221 -18.64 39.17 7.35
C ASP A 221 -19.79 39.86 8.12
N GLN A 222 -19.51 40.46 9.30
CA GLN A 222 -20.24 41.60 9.87
C GLN A 222 -19.34 42.51 10.74
N ASP A 223 -18.78 43.55 10.12
CA ASP A 223 -18.32 44.79 10.80
C ASP A 223 -19.58 45.65 11.14
N PRO A 224 -19.60 46.60 12.12
CA PRO A 224 -18.42 47.37 12.51
C PRO A 224 -18.21 47.87 13.96
N SER A 225 -16.93 48.24 14.17
CA SER A 225 -16.40 49.34 15.03
C SER A 225 -15.90 49.09 16.46
N THR A 226 -14.59 49.42 16.66
CA THR A 226 -13.91 49.88 17.91
C THR A 226 -13.78 48.89 19.10
N PHE A 227 -12.60 48.65 19.70
CA PHE A 227 -11.55 49.60 20.12
C PHE A 227 -10.10 49.00 20.17
N LYS A 228 -9.12 49.88 20.40
CA LYS A 228 -7.69 49.73 20.82
C LYS A 228 -7.43 48.63 21.90
N GLN A 229 -6.24 48.06 22.18
CA GLN A 229 -4.79 48.16 21.80
C GLN A 229 -4.00 47.06 22.62
N THR A 230 -2.69 46.69 22.57
CA THR A 230 -1.43 47.00 21.82
C THR A 230 -0.39 45.85 22.05
N SER A 231 0.63 45.68 21.17
CA SER A 231 2.01 45.12 21.44
C SER A 231 2.16 43.64 21.88
N ALA A 232 3.23 42.86 21.60
CA ALA A 232 4.52 43.07 20.91
C ALA A 232 5.07 41.76 20.25
N SER A 233 6.39 41.71 20.01
CA SER A 233 7.29 40.69 19.42
C SER A 233 7.36 39.33 20.19
N ASP A 234 8.09 38.27 19.80
CA ASP A 234 9.34 38.09 19.01
C ASP A 234 9.40 36.76 18.19
N ASP A 235 10.43 36.60 17.36
CA ASP A 235 10.76 35.40 16.56
C ASP A 235 11.19 34.17 17.38
N VAL A 236 11.07 32.96 16.78
CA VAL A 236 12.14 31.92 16.62
C VAL A 236 11.56 30.61 16.05
N GLU A 237 12.31 29.95 15.16
CA GLU A 237 12.00 28.65 14.52
C GLU A 237 13.09 27.59 14.87
N PRO A 238 12.98 26.33 14.41
CA PRO A 238 12.22 25.23 15.01
C PRO A 238 13.08 24.28 15.87
N SER A 239 12.43 23.36 16.60
CA SER A 239 13.10 22.16 17.14
C SER A 239 12.12 20.98 17.29
N THR A 240 12.57 19.80 16.88
CA THR A 240 11.86 18.52 16.98
C THR A 240 11.82 17.98 18.41
N PRO A 241 10.71 17.38 18.86
CA PRO A 241 10.73 16.40 19.93
C PRO A 241 10.23 15.01 19.49
N THR A 242 11.11 14.02 19.66
CA THR A 242 10.81 12.59 19.66
C THR A 242 9.74 12.25 20.72
N ILE A 243 8.88 11.25 20.48
CA ILE A 243 7.93 10.75 21.49
C ILE A 243 8.58 9.60 22.28
N PRO A 244 8.75 9.72 23.62
CA PRO A 244 9.12 8.60 24.49
C PRO A 244 7.89 7.79 24.94
N ILE A 245 8.06 6.49 25.16
CA ILE A 245 6.99 5.57 25.56
C ILE A 245 7.21 5.09 27.01
N ASN A 246 6.17 5.12 27.84
CA ASN A 246 6.06 4.49 29.17
C ASN A 246 4.54 4.34 29.50
N GLY A 247 4.07 3.34 30.26
CA GLY A 247 4.76 2.18 30.81
C GLY A 247 3.96 1.43 31.90
N SER A 248 3.37 0.28 31.53
CA SER A 248 2.97 -0.86 32.40
C SER A 248 1.68 -0.83 33.27
N ALA A 249 1.18 -2.06 33.49
CA ALA A 249 0.36 -2.63 34.61
C ALA A 249 -1.14 -2.26 34.85
N GLY A 250 -1.99 -3.31 34.98
CA GLY A 250 -2.84 -3.44 36.19
C GLY A 250 -4.37 -3.71 36.10
N VAL A 251 -4.78 -4.97 35.81
CA VAL A 251 -5.95 -5.73 36.35
C VAL A 251 -7.40 -5.15 36.50
N ASP A 252 -8.33 -5.88 35.87
CA ASP A 252 -9.67 -6.35 36.35
C ASP A 252 -10.89 -5.47 36.74
N PHE A 253 -12.01 -5.84 36.07
CA PHE A 253 -13.42 -5.94 36.52
C PHE A 253 -14.41 -4.75 36.65
N ASN A 254 -15.55 -4.92 35.94
CA ASN A 254 -16.91 -4.36 36.11
C ASN A 254 -17.25 -2.87 35.83
N THR A 255 -18.32 -2.72 35.04
CA THR A 255 -19.25 -1.57 34.87
C THR A 255 -19.89 -1.09 36.20
N PRO A 256 -20.44 0.16 36.31
CA PRO A 256 -21.11 0.90 35.22
C PRO A 256 -20.91 2.43 35.09
N GLY A 257 -20.91 2.88 33.83
CA GLY A 257 -21.69 4.02 33.31
C GLY A 257 -21.52 5.45 33.85
N SER A 258 -21.05 6.37 32.98
CA SER A 258 -21.89 7.49 32.48
C SER A 258 -21.26 8.24 31.30
N SER A 259 -22.08 8.53 30.29
CA SER A 259 -22.01 9.71 29.39
C SER A 259 -20.65 10.09 28.76
N SER A 260 -20.29 9.46 27.64
CA SER A 260 -19.32 10.02 26.68
C SER A 260 -20.04 10.71 25.52
N GLN A 261 -19.61 11.91 25.11
CA GLN A 261 -19.97 12.47 23.80
C GLN A 261 -18.89 12.12 22.78
N LYS A 262 -19.11 11.04 22.01
CA LYS A 262 -18.40 10.77 20.75
C LYS A 262 -19.26 11.22 19.58
N SER A 263 -18.66 11.89 18.60
CA SER A 263 -19.28 12.20 17.32
C SER A 263 -19.38 10.95 16.44
N ASN A 264 -20.33 10.07 16.77
CA ASN A 264 -20.66 8.90 15.95
C ASN A 264 -21.17 9.34 14.57
N ILE A 265 -20.38 9.11 13.52
CA ILE A 265 -20.91 8.95 12.16
C ILE A 265 -21.29 7.47 12.01
N GLU A 266 -22.48 7.12 12.48
CA GLU A 266 -23.02 5.76 12.35
C GLU A 266 -23.29 5.46 10.88
N THR A 267 -22.50 4.55 10.31
CA THR A 267 -22.71 4.03 8.94
C THR A 267 -23.98 3.19 8.89
N PRO A 268 -25.04 3.60 8.14
CA PRO A 268 -26.27 2.81 8.07
C PRO A 268 -26.02 1.53 7.28
N ILE A 269 -26.10 0.37 7.93
CA ILE A 269 -26.12 -0.94 7.26
C ILE A 269 -27.51 -1.09 6.63
N HIS A 270 -27.71 -0.45 5.47
CA HIS A 270 -29.02 -0.36 4.82
C HIS A 270 -29.39 -1.69 4.13
N ASP A 271 -30.63 -2.12 4.34
CA ASP A 271 -31.19 -3.41 3.92
C ASP A 271 -31.49 -3.53 2.40
N GLY A 272 -30.49 -3.23 1.57
CA GLY A 272 -30.42 -3.48 0.11
C GLY A 272 -31.41 -2.73 -0.81
N LYS A 273 -32.50 -2.19 -0.24
CA LYS A 273 -33.69 -1.70 -0.96
C LYS A 273 -33.56 -0.27 -1.48
N GLU A 274 -32.83 0.58 -0.77
CA GLU A 274 -32.69 2.01 -1.08
C GLU A 274 -31.27 2.36 -1.55
N CYS A 275 -31.17 3.38 -2.40
CA CYS A 275 -29.93 3.69 -3.12
C CYS A 275 -29.22 4.90 -2.50
N ILE A 276 -28.31 4.63 -1.56
CA ILE A 276 -27.50 5.66 -0.88
C ILE A 276 -26.60 6.49 -1.81
N LEU A 277 -26.48 6.13 -3.10
CA LEU A 277 -25.79 6.92 -4.11
C LEU A 277 -26.32 8.36 -4.20
N MET A 278 -27.61 8.57 -3.94
CA MET A 278 -28.27 9.89 -3.92
C MET A 278 -27.73 10.84 -2.84
N ASN A 279 -27.06 10.30 -1.81
CA ASN A 279 -26.48 11.11 -0.73
C ASN A 279 -25.16 11.78 -1.16
N PHE A 280 -24.55 11.33 -2.25
CA PHE A 280 -23.33 11.89 -2.80
C PHE A 280 -23.67 12.81 -3.98
N LYS A 281 -23.16 14.05 -3.94
CA LYS A 281 -23.28 14.97 -5.08
C LYS A 281 -22.22 14.62 -6.13
N PRO A 282 -22.57 14.56 -7.43
CA PRO A 282 -21.57 14.44 -8.49
C PRO A 282 -20.55 15.59 -8.38
N VAL A 283 -19.28 15.23 -8.24
CA VAL A 283 -18.16 16.18 -8.29
C VAL A 283 -17.79 16.41 -9.77
N GLU A 284 -17.34 17.61 -10.10
CA GLU A 284 -16.75 17.88 -11.42
C GLU A 284 -15.56 16.96 -11.69
N GLN A 285 -15.37 16.53 -12.93
CA GLN A 285 -14.29 15.61 -13.29
C GLN A 285 -12.93 16.29 -13.21
N LEU A 286 -12.23 16.05 -12.10
CA LEU A 286 -10.87 16.51 -11.88
C LEU A 286 -9.90 15.80 -12.85
N LYS A 287 -8.81 16.49 -13.20
CA LYS A 287 -7.69 15.89 -13.94
C LYS A 287 -6.71 15.19 -13.00
N GLY A 288 -5.96 14.24 -13.54
CA GLY A 288 -5.02 13.42 -12.79
C GLY A 288 -5.66 12.29 -11.99
N ALA A 289 -4.85 11.63 -11.18
CA ALA A 289 -5.25 10.52 -10.32
C ALA A 289 -5.98 10.97 -9.05
N THR A 290 -6.74 10.05 -8.47
CA THR A 290 -7.43 10.23 -7.19
C THR A 290 -6.88 9.30 -6.12
N PHE A 291 -6.73 9.82 -4.91
CA PHE A 291 -6.29 9.08 -3.72
C PHE A 291 -7.46 8.92 -2.76
N TRP A 292 -7.62 7.73 -2.20
CA TRP A 292 -8.78 7.31 -1.42
C TRP A 292 -8.32 6.86 -0.02
N PRO A 293 -9.03 7.25 1.05
CA PRO A 293 -8.71 6.82 2.40
C PRO A 293 -8.97 5.32 2.56
N GLU A 294 -8.30 4.71 3.55
CA GLU A 294 -8.48 3.29 3.83
C GLU A 294 -9.95 2.95 4.12
N GLY A 295 -10.41 1.79 3.65
CA GLY A 295 -11.79 1.34 3.87
C GLY A 295 -12.89 2.13 3.13
N TRP A 296 -12.59 3.11 2.26
CA TRP A 296 -13.61 3.90 1.53
C TRP A 296 -14.68 3.05 0.84
N ARG A 297 -14.32 1.85 0.35
CA ARG A 297 -15.25 0.88 -0.27
C ARG A 297 -16.43 0.48 0.62
N LYS A 298 -16.31 0.60 1.95
CA LYS A 298 -17.40 0.38 2.92
C LYS A 298 -18.58 1.35 2.70
N GLN A 299 -18.37 2.45 1.98
CA GLN A 299 -19.38 3.47 1.65
C GLN A 299 -20.03 3.26 0.27
N LEU A 300 -19.63 2.24 -0.50
CA LEU A 300 -20.23 1.92 -1.79
C LEU A 300 -21.67 1.43 -1.62
N CYS A 301 -22.59 1.93 -2.47
CA CYS A 301 -23.98 1.50 -2.44
C CYS A 301 -24.10 0.05 -2.93
N LEU A 302 -24.68 -0.83 -2.10
CA LEU A 302 -24.82 -2.26 -2.38
C LEU A 302 -26.18 -2.64 -3.00
N CYS A 303 -26.99 -1.67 -3.44
CA CYS A 303 -28.27 -1.98 -4.09
C CYS A 303 -28.04 -2.58 -5.49
N ILE A 304 -28.99 -3.39 -5.98
CA ILE A 304 -28.84 -4.18 -7.22
C ILE A 304 -28.45 -3.30 -8.42
N LYS A 305 -29.04 -2.09 -8.54
CA LYS A 305 -28.73 -1.14 -9.63
C LYS A 305 -27.25 -0.71 -9.60
N CYS A 306 -26.71 -0.45 -8.42
CA CYS A 306 -25.32 -0.05 -8.23
C CYS A 306 -24.36 -1.22 -8.48
N LEU A 307 -24.65 -2.41 -7.93
CA LEU A 307 -23.83 -3.60 -8.15
C LEU A 307 -23.73 -3.98 -9.63
N VAL A 308 -24.82 -3.87 -10.40
CA VAL A 308 -24.82 -4.09 -11.86
C VAL A 308 -23.99 -3.01 -12.58
N ASN A 309 -24.06 -1.76 -12.16
CA ASN A 309 -23.24 -0.68 -12.73
C ASN A 309 -21.73 -0.91 -12.49
N TYR A 310 -21.35 -1.40 -11.30
CA TYR A 310 -19.95 -1.70 -10.98
C TYR A 310 -19.43 -2.91 -11.76
N SER A 311 -20.23 -3.97 -11.92
CA SER A 311 -19.81 -5.20 -12.63
C SER A 311 -19.77 -5.06 -14.14
N ILE A 312 -20.55 -4.16 -14.74
CA ILE A 312 -20.39 -3.73 -16.14
C ILE A 312 -19.13 -2.85 -16.31
N SER A 313 -18.68 -2.18 -15.24
CA SER A 313 -17.55 -1.25 -15.30
C SER A 313 -16.17 -1.93 -15.25
N ILE A 314 -15.95 -2.95 -14.41
CA ILE A 314 -14.60 -3.39 -13.95
C ILE A 314 -14.04 -4.65 -14.64
#